data_AF-A0A383BN54-F1
#
_entry.id   AF-A0A383BN54-F1
#
_cell.length_a   1.000
_cell.length_b   1.000
_cell.length_c   1.000
_cell.angle_alpha   90.00
_cell.angle_beta   90.00
_cell.angle_gamma   90.00
#
_symmetry.space_group_name_H-M   'P 1'
#
loop_
_entity.id
_entity.type
_entity.pdbx_description
1 polymer ?
#
loop_
_entity_poly.entity_id
_entity_poly.type
_entity_poly.pdbx_seq_one_letter_code
_entity_poly.pdbx_strand_id
1 'polypeptide(L)'
;MQKLKLHWQILIAMVLGIGIGVIFQNIFHGTPEGTTYSLITSLGVIFVRLLKMVIVPLIFTSIVTGVSGIGGGKSLGRIGTKTFLYYLTTSLFAIIIGLTLTNMIQPGNGVNLGMQESFDHSKLQTPGSPADILIRMIPLNPFNAAASGDMLGIIFFAI
;
A
#
# COMPACT_ATOMS: atom_id res chain seq x y z
N MET A 1 4.30 -37.27 -1.75
CA MET A 1 3.99 -35.98 -2.41
C MET A 1 4.81 -34.89 -1.73
N GLN A 2 5.81 -34.32 -2.40
CA GLN A 2 6.69 -33.28 -1.84
C GLN A 2 5.87 -32.02 -1.54
N LYS A 3 5.80 -31.58 -0.28
CA LYS A 3 5.09 -30.35 0.11
C LYS A 3 5.95 -29.14 -0.26
N LEU A 4 5.56 -28.41 -1.31
CA LEU A 4 6.19 -27.14 -1.66
C LEU A 4 5.96 -26.09 -0.55
N LYS A 5 6.95 -25.23 -0.29
CA LYS A 5 6.83 -24.14 0.69
C LYS A 5 5.85 -23.07 0.20
N LEU A 6 5.16 -22.39 1.12
CA LEU A 6 4.10 -21.41 0.78
C LEU A 6 4.57 -20.27 -0.14
N HIS A 7 5.77 -19.73 0.05
CA HIS A 7 6.29 -18.65 -0.81
C HIS A 7 6.45 -19.11 -2.26
N TRP A 8 6.84 -20.36 -2.48
CA TRP A 8 6.92 -20.95 -3.83
C TRP A 8 5.54 -21.17 -4.43
N GLN A 9 4.56 -21.58 -3.63
CA GLN A 9 3.18 -21.72 -4.09
C GLN A 9 2.60 -20.37 -4.54
N ILE A 10 2.83 -19.29 -3.77
CA ILE A 10 2.38 -17.94 -4.11
C ILE A 10 3.05 -17.46 -5.40
N LEU A 11 4.37 -17.64 -5.52
CA LEU A 11 5.10 -17.22 -6.72
C LEU A 11 4.60 -17.96 -7.97
N ILE A 12 4.43 -19.27 -7.89
CA ILE A 12 3.88 -20.08 -9.00
C ILE A 12 2.46 -19.63 -9.34
N ALA A 13 1.59 -19.41 -8.33
CA ALA A 13 0.23 -18.93 -8.56
C ALA A 13 0.19 -17.55 -9.22
N MET A 14 1.11 -16.65 -8.85
CA MET A 14 1.22 -15.32 -9.46
C MET A 14 1.65 -15.41 -10.92
N VAL A 15 2.67 -16.22 -11.23
CA VAL A 15 3.15 -16.44 -12.61
C VAL A 15 2.06 -17.08 -13.47
N LEU A 16 1.36 -18.09 -12.94
CA LEU A 16 0.22 -18.71 -13.62
C LEU A 16 -0.93 -17.72 -13.81
N GLY A 17 -1.23 -16.89 -12.81
CA GLY A 17 -2.26 -15.86 -12.90
C GLY A 17 -1.98 -14.84 -14.00
N ILE A 18 -0.73 -14.38 -14.11
CA ILE A 18 -0.28 -13.51 -15.21
C ILE A 18 -0.43 -14.23 -16.56
N GLY A 19 0.03 -15.49 -16.65
CA GLY A 19 -0.07 -16.28 -17.88
C GLY A 19 -1.52 -16.47 -18.35
N ILE A 20 -2.42 -16.84 -17.43
CA ILE A 20 -3.86 -16.97 -17.71
C ILE A 20 -4.44 -15.61 -18.14
N GLY A 21 -4.07 -14.52 -17.46
CA GLY A 21 -4.52 -13.17 -17.81
C GLY A 21 -4.12 -12.76 -19.23
N VAL A 22 -2.85 -13.01 -19.62
CA VAL A 22 -2.36 -12.74 -20.98
C VAL A 22 -3.08 -13.59 -22.02
N ILE A 23 -3.29 -14.88 -21.75
CA ILE A 23 -4.03 -15.76 -22.68
C ILE A 23 -5.48 -15.27 -22.84
N PHE A 24 -6.15 -14.91 -21.74
CA PHE A 24 -7.49 -14.34 -21.78
C PHE A 24 -7.55 -13.03 -22.58
N GLN A 25 -6.58 -12.14 -22.40
CA GLN A 25 -6.50 -10.88 -23.14
C GLN A 25 -6.35 -11.12 -24.65
N ASN A 26 -5.53 -12.09 -25.06
CA ASN A 26 -5.32 -12.40 -26.48
C ASN A 26 -6.52 -13.10 -27.15
N ILE A 27 -7.26 -13.94 -26.42
CA ILE A 27 -8.38 -14.72 -26.98
C ILE A 27 -9.69 -13.91 -26.98
N PHE A 28 -9.97 -13.18 -25.89
CA PHE A 28 -11.24 -12.46 -25.71
C PHE A 28 -11.12 -10.95 -25.97
N HIS A 29 -9.99 -10.50 -26.54
CA HIS A 29 -9.71 -9.08 -26.80
C HIS A 29 -9.88 -8.17 -25.56
N GLY A 30 -9.71 -8.73 -24.36
CA GLY A 30 -9.87 -8.00 -23.10
C GLY A 30 -11.30 -7.52 -22.83
N THR A 31 -12.34 -8.09 -23.45
CA THR A 31 -13.71 -7.73 -23.10
C THR A 31 -13.97 -8.10 -21.62
N PRO A 32 -14.42 -7.16 -20.77
CA PRO A 32 -14.72 -7.43 -19.36
C PRO A 32 -15.98 -8.32 -19.16
N GLU A 33 -16.47 -8.94 -20.23
CA GLU A 33 -17.76 -9.59 -20.30
C GLU A 33 -17.55 -11.10 -20.40
N GLY A 34 -17.75 -11.79 -19.29
CA GLY A 34 -17.68 -13.24 -19.22
C GLY A 34 -17.80 -13.75 -17.80
N THR A 35 -18.53 -14.84 -17.60
CA THR A 35 -18.72 -15.47 -16.29
C THR A 35 -17.39 -15.85 -15.64
N THR A 36 -16.39 -16.23 -16.42
CA THR A 36 -15.05 -16.56 -15.91
C THR A 36 -14.30 -15.32 -15.40
N TYR A 37 -14.37 -14.20 -16.12
CA TYR A 37 -13.73 -12.95 -15.71
C TYR A 37 -14.33 -12.39 -14.43
N SER A 38 -15.67 -12.40 -14.32
CA SER A 38 -16.36 -11.95 -13.11
C SER A 38 -16.03 -12.84 -11.91
N LEU A 39 -16.00 -14.17 -12.07
CA LEU A 39 -15.61 -15.09 -11.01
C LEU A 39 -14.18 -14.85 -10.50
N ILE A 40 -13.20 -14.74 -11.41
CA ILE A 40 -11.79 -14.50 -11.04
C ILE A 40 -11.65 -13.15 -10.32
N THR A 41 -12.28 -12.11 -10.85
CA THR A 41 -12.23 -10.77 -10.25
C THR A 41 -12.91 -10.76 -8.88
N SER A 42 -14.07 -11.39 -8.74
CA SER A 42 -14.77 -11.53 -7.46
C SER A 42 -13.94 -12.28 -6.42
N LEU A 43 -13.23 -13.35 -6.81
CA LEU A 43 -12.32 -14.06 -5.91
C LEU A 43 -11.17 -13.15 -5.45
N GLY A 44 -10.59 -12.35 -6.37
CA GLY A 44 -9.58 -11.35 -6.02
C GLY A 44 -10.12 -10.30 -5.05
N VAL A 45 -11.34 -9.81 -5.25
CA VAL A 45 -12.00 -8.86 -4.35
C VAL A 45 -12.23 -9.48 -2.97
N ILE A 46 -12.70 -10.73 -2.90
CA ILE A 46 -12.89 -11.45 -1.63
C ILE A 46 -11.55 -11.58 -0.91
N PHE A 47 -10.48 -11.99 -1.61
CA PHE A 47 -9.15 -12.10 -1.03
C PHE A 47 -8.66 -10.78 -0.43
N VAL A 48 -8.77 -9.67 -1.17
CA VAL A 48 -8.38 -8.34 -0.68
C VAL A 48 -9.24 -7.91 0.51
N ARG A 49 -10.54 -8.20 0.51
CA ARG A 49 -11.44 -7.91 1.65
C ARG A 49 -11.05 -8.70 2.90
N LEU A 50 -10.70 -9.97 2.75
CA LEU A 50 -10.23 -10.82 3.85
C LEU A 50 -8.92 -10.27 4.44
N LEU A 51 -7.96 -9.86 3.60
CA LEU A 51 -6.74 -9.20 4.09
C LEU A 51 -7.07 -7.92 4.86
N LYS A 52 -7.89 -7.04 4.28
CA LYS A 52 -8.27 -5.76 4.90
C LYS A 52 -9.01 -5.94 6.24
N MET A 53 -9.83 -6.98 6.38
CA MET A 53 -10.54 -7.29 7.62
C MET A 53 -9.59 -7.54 8.80
N VAL A 54 -8.44 -8.18 8.54
CA VAL A 54 -7.48 -8.56 9.58
C VAL A 54 -6.55 -7.41 9.96
N ILE A 55 -6.32 -6.45 9.05
CA ILE A 55 -5.33 -5.36 9.23
C ILE A 55 -5.60 -4.54 10.51
N VAL A 56 -6.83 -4.06 10.71
CA VAL A 56 -7.14 -3.13 11.82
C VAL A 56 -6.98 -3.80 13.19
N PRO A 57 -7.59 -4.96 13.48
CA PRO A 57 -7.42 -5.64 14.77
C PRO A 57 -5.96 -6.04 15.04
N LEU A 58 -5.26 -6.53 14.00
CA LEU A 58 -3.89 -7.01 14.13
C LEU A 58 -2.94 -5.85 14.46
N ILE A 59 -3.05 -4.72 13.77
CA ILE A 59 -2.17 -3.57 14.00
C ILE A 59 -2.43 -2.96 15.37
N PHE A 60 -3.69 -2.78 15.76
CA PHE A 60 -4.02 -2.26 17.09
C PHE A 60 -3.45 -3.15 18.20
N THR A 61 -3.73 -4.45 18.16
CA THR A 61 -3.26 -5.39 19.19
C THR A 61 -1.74 -5.53 19.19
N SER A 62 -1.10 -5.57 18.02
CA SER A 62 0.36 -5.67 17.90
C SER A 62 1.08 -4.43 18.43
N ILE A 63 0.53 -3.23 18.22
CA ILE A 63 1.14 -1.99 18.71
C ILE A 63 0.95 -1.88 20.23
N VAL A 64 -0.28 -2.07 20.73
CA VAL A 64 -0.55 -2.00 22.18
C VAL A 64 0.35 -2.96 22.96
N THR A 65 0.45 -4.22 22.51
CA THR A 65 1.31 -5.21 23.15
C THR A 65 2.80 -4.89 22.99
N GLY A 66 3.21 -4.41 21.81
CA GLY A 66 4.59 -4.03 21.53
C GLY A 66 5.07 -2.85 22.38
N VAL A 67 4.26 -1.80 22.49
CA VAL A 67 4.57 -0.62 23.30
C VAL A 67 4.54 -0.95 24.79
N SER A 68 3.55 -1.73 25.24
CA SER A 68 3.47 -2.16 26.65
C SER A 68 4.68 -2.98 27.10
N GLY A 69 5.32 -3.72 26.18
CA GLY A 69 6.54 -4.49 26.47
C GLY A 69 7.84 -3.67 26.47
N ILE A 70 7.83 -2.48 25.85
CA ILE A 70 9.00 -1.59 25.76
C ILE A 70 9.01 -0.69 26.99
N GLY A 71 9.82 -1.04 27.99
CA GLY A 71 9.91 -0.34 29.26
C GLY A 71 10.13 1.19 29.13
N GLY A 72 9.07 1.95 29.45
CA GLY A 72 9.06 3.40 29.62
C GLY A 72 9.11 4.25 28.34
N GLY A 73 8.53 5.45 28.39
CA GLY A 73 8.42 6.38 27.25
C GLY A 73 9.76 6.85 26.65
N LYS A 74 10.85 6.90 27.43
CA LYS A 74 12.19 7.25 26.93
C LYS A 74 12.73 6.21 25.93
N SER A 75 12.48 4.93 26.18
CA SER A 75 12.89 3.83 25.30
C SER A 75 12.11 3.90 23.97
N LEU A 76 10.81 4.18 24.05
CA LEU A 76 9.94 4.33 22.90
C LEU A 76 10.37 5.52 22.01
N GLY A 77 10.61 6.70 22.59
CA GLY A 77 11.08 7.88 21.86
C GLY A 77 12.42 7.65 21.15
N ARG A 78 13.34 6.90 21.77
CA ARG A 78 14.63 6.52 21.15
C ARG A 78 14.44 5.59 19.96
N ILE A 79 13.54 4.61 20.05
CA ILE A 79 13.23 3.70 18.95
C ILE A 79 12.54 4.49 17.82
N GLY A 80 11.54 5.30 18.16
CA GLY A 80 10.82 6.14 17.20
C GLY A 80 11.75 7.06 16.41
N THR A 81 12.67 7.76 17.08
CA THR A 81 13.61 8.67 16.42
C THR A 81 14.58 7.93 15.50
N LYS A 82 15.11 6.78 15.93
CA LYS A 82 15.99 5.94 15.09
C LYS A 82 15.25 5.45 13.85
N THR A 83 14.02 4.97 14.02
CA THR A 83 13.18 4.49 12.92
C THR A 83 12.80 5.61 11.96
N PHE A 84 12.48 6.80 12.47
CA PHE A 84 12.17 7.98 11.66
C PHE A 84 13.36 8.40 10.80
N LEU A 85 14.55 8.53 11.38
CA LEU A 85 15.79 8.82 10.64
C LEU A 85 16.11 7.73 9.60
N TYR A 86 15.91 6.45 9.96
CA TYR A 86 16.09 5.33 9.04
C TYR A 86 15.15 5.43 7.83
N TYR A 87 13.86 5.69 8.03
CA TYR A 87 12.91 5.83 6.92
C TYR A 87 13.16 7.07 6.08
N LEU A 88 13.53 8.21 6.69
CA LEU A 88 13.87 9.41 5.93
C LEU A 88 15.07 9.19 5.01
N THR A 89 16.15 8.62 5.55
CA THR A 89 17.38 8.37 4.79
C THR A 89 17.15 7.36 3.68
N THR A 90 16.55 6.22 3.98
CA THR A 90 16.26 5.17 2.97
C THR A 90 15.29 5.64 1.88
N SER A 91 14.27 6.43 2.24
CA SER A 91 13.35 7.02 1.25
C SER A 91 14.04 8.04 0.36
N LEU A 92 14.90 8.88 0.93
CA LEU A 92 15.71 9.84 0.15
C LEU A 92 16.62 9.11 -0.85
N PHE A 93 17.31 8.05 -0.42
CA PHE A 93 18.11 7.22 -1.32
C PHE A 93 17.27 6.58 -2.42
N ALA A 94 16.08 6.04 -2.09
CA ALA A 94 15.17 5.47 -3.08
C ALA A 94 14.73 6.50 -4.13
N ILE A 95 14.41 7.73 -3.70
CA ILE A 95 14.04 8.85 -4.60
C ILE A 95 15.21 9.20 -5.52
N ILE A 96 16.43 9.34 -4.97
CA ILE A 96 17.62 9.67 -5.76
C ILE A 96 17.87 8.59 -6.82
N ILE A 97 17.82 7.31 -6.44
CA ILE A 97 18.02 6.20 -7.37
C ILE A 97 16.92 6.20 -8.44
N GLY A 98 15.66 6.34 -8.04
CA GLY A 98 14.52 6.38 -8.96
C GLY A 98 14.61 7.51 -9.97
N LEU A 99 14.95 8.72 -9.53
CA LEU A 99 15.16 9.88 -10.40
C LEU A 99 16.36 9.69 -11.32
N THR A 100 17.47 9.15 -10.81
CA THR A 100 18.66 8.88 -11.62
C THR A 100 18.36 7.90 -12.73
N LEU A 101 17.72 6.76 -12.41
CA LEU A 101 17.36 5.75 -13.40
C LEU A 101 16.34 6.27 -14.41
N THR A 102 15.32 7.00 -13.95
CA THR A 102 14.28 7.55 -14.84
C THR A 102 14.87 8.59 -15.79
N ASN A 103 15.76 9.46 -15.31
CA ASN A 103 16.42 10.46 -16.16
C ASN A 103 17.43 9.83 -17.14
N MET A 104 18.00 8.66 -16.81
CA MET A 104 18.95 7.96 -17.68
C MET A 104 18.26 7.09 -18.74
N ILE A 105 17.23 6.33 -18.34
CA ILE A 105 16.50 5.42 -19.24
C ILE A 105 15.46 6.19 -20.07
N GLN A 106 14.97 7.32 -19.55
CA GLN A 106 13.95 8.18 -20.15
C GLN A 106 12.72 7.37 -20.63
N PRO A 107 12.06 6.59 -19.74
CA PRO A 107 10.91 5.77 -20.10
C PRO A 107 9.72 6.68 -20.44
N GLY A 108 9.53 6.96 -21.72
CA GLY A 108 8.53 7.91 -22.21
C GLY A 108 8.91 8.60 -23.52
N ASN A 109 10.20 8.60 -23.87
CA ASN A 109 10.63 9.10 -25.18
C ASN A 109 9.96 8.31 -26.31
N GLY A 110 9.20 9.00 -27.16
CA GLY A 110 8.47 8.42 -28.29
C GLY A 110 7.05 7.95 -27.98
N VAL A 111 6.56 8.10 -26.74
CA VAL A 111 5.17 7.80 -26.39
C VAL A 111 4.30 9.04 -26.66
N ASN A 112 3.51 9.02 -27.75
CA ASN A 112 2.51 10.05 -28.01
C ASN A 112 1.20 9.72 -27.26
N LEU A 113 1.01 10.33 -26.09
CA LEU A 113 -0.20 10.12 -25.27
C LEU A 113 -1.42 10.93 -25.74
N GLY A 114 -1.36 11.57 -26.92
CA GLY A 114 -2.41 12.49 -27.38
C GLY A 114 -2.44 13.78 -26.55
N MET A 115 -3.19 14.79 -27.02
CA MET A 115 -3.46 15.98 -26.21
C MET A 115 -4.39 15.60 -25.06
N GLN A 116 -3.81 15.21 -23.92
CA GLN A 116 -4.54 15.18 -22.67
C GLN A 116 -5.03 16.59 -22.35
N GLU A 117 -6.32 16.73 -22.08
CA GLU A 117 -6.87 17.97 -21.54
C GLU A 117 -6.02 18.43 -20.35
N SER A 118 -5.79 19.75 -20.25
CA SER A 118 -5.01 20.37 -19.18
C SER A 118 -5.42 19.79 -17.83
N PHE A 119 -4.50 19.10 -17.18
CA PHE A 119 -4.74 18.45 -15.89
C PHE A 119 -5.23 19.47 -14.87
N ASP A 120 -6.43 19.24 -14.32
CA ASP A 120 -7.03 20.12 -13.32
C ASP A 120 -6.39 19.86 -11.94
N HIS A 121 -5.41 20.70 -11.60
CA HIS A 121 -4.71 20.64 -10.31
C HIS A 121 -5.62 20.86 -9.10
N SER A 122 -6.83 21.42 -9.27
CA SER A 122 -7.76 21.67 -8.15
C SER A 122 -8.35 20.38 -7.55
N LYS A 123 -8.25 19.25 -8.26
CA LYS A 123 -8.69 17.93 -7.78
C LYS A 123 -7.65 17.21 -6.90
N LEU A 124 -6.45 17.78 -6.76
CA LEU A 124 -5.43 17.18 -5.91
C LEU A 124 -5.79 17.40 -4.43
N GLN A 125 -5.91 16.30 -3.70
CA GLN A 125 -5.97 16.34 -2.24
C GLN A 125 -4.57 16.60 -1.69
N THR A 126 -4.11 17.84 -1.76
CA THR A 126 -2.88 18.27 -1.08
C THR A 126 -3.21 18.72 0.34
N PRO A 127 -2.50 18.24 1.37
CA PRO A 127 -2.51 18.88 2.68
C PRO A 127 -2.20 20.37 2.51
N GLY A 128 -2.98 21.26 3.13
CA GLY A 128 -2.77 22.70 3.02
C GLY A 128 -1.48 23.17 3.70
N SER A 129 -1.04 22.41 4.70
CA SER A 129 0.20 22.63 5.45
C SER A 129 0.79 21.31 5.95
N PRO A 130 2.13 21.21 6.16
CA PRO A 130 2.74 20.13 6.92
C PRO A 130 2.12 19.93 8.31
N ALA A 131 1.61 21.01 8.92
CA ALA A 131 0.91 20.95 10.20
C ALA A 131 -0.38 20.13 10.14
N ASP A 132 -1.08 20.12 9.00
CA ASP A 132 -2.33 19.36 8.83
C ASP A 132 -2.09 17.85 8.97
N ILE A 133 -0.90 17.39 8.58
CA ILE A 133 -0.49 15.99 8.74
C ILE A 133 -0.32 15.64 10.23
N LEU A 134 0.26 16.54 11.02
CA LEU A 134 0.38 16.37 12.47
C LEU A 134 -1.00 16.40 13.15
N ILE A 135 -1.89 17.30 12.72
CA ILE A 135 -3.25 17.38 13.27
C ILE A 135 -4.03 16.11 12.94
N ARG A 136 -3.94 15.60 11.71
CA ARG A 136 -4.58 14.36 11.28
C ARG A 136 -4.09 13.12 12.03
N MET A 137 -2.88 13.17 12.58
CA MET A 137 -2.34 12.08 13.41
C MET A 137 -3.19 11.82 14.65
N ILE A 138 -3.84 12.85 15.20
CA ILE A 138 -4.69 12.74 16.40
C ILE A 138 -6.14 12.58 15.93
N PRO A 139 -6.74 11.38 15.99
CA PRO A 139 -8.11 11.17 15.53
C PRO A 139 -9.12 11.81 16.50
N LEU A 140 -10.19 12.40 15.96
CA LEU A 140 -11.32 12.89 16.77
C LEU A 140 -12.06 11.76 17.48
N ASN A 141 -12.14 10.59 16.83
CA ASN A 141 -12.76 9.38 17.38
C ASN A 141 -12.01 8.13 16.89
N PRO A 142 -11.37 7.36 17.79
CA PRO A 142 -10.58 6.19 17.42
C PRO A 142 -11.42 5.05 16.79
N PHE A 143 -12.69 4.92 17.16
CA PHE A 143 -13.59 3.93 16.55
C PHE A 143 -13.96 4.32 15.11
N ASN A 144 -14.13 5.61 14.85
CA ASN A 144 -14.35 6.09 13.48
C ASN A 144 -13.07 5.91 12.63
N ALA A 145 -11.90 6.16 13.20
CA ALA A 145 -10.61 5.88 12.54
C ALA A 145 -10.47 4.38 12.20
N ALA A 146 -10.82 3.49 13.13
CA ALA A 146 -10.84 2.04 12.90
C ALA A 146 -11.82 1.62 11.78
N ALA A 147 -13.02 2.20 11.74
CA ALA A 147 -14.03 1.89 10.74
C ALA A 147 -13.69 2.43 9.34
N SER A 148 -13.06 3.60 9.27
CA SER A 148 -12.64 4.25 8.01
C SER A 148 -11.29 3.74 7.49
N GLY A 149 -10.55 2.96 8.30
CA GLY A 149 -9.22 2.48 7.94
C GLY A 149 -8.14 3.56 8.01
N ASP A 150 -8.32 4.60 8.84
CA ASP A 150 -7.28 5.59 9.10
C ASP A 150 -6.17 5.00 9.97
N MET A 151 -5.21 4.35 9.30
CA MET A 151 -4.11 3.65 9.95
C MET A 151 -3.25 4.59 10.79
N LEU A 152 -3.04 5.84 10.36
CA LEU A 152 -2.21 6.79 11.10
C LEU A 152 -2.85 7.13 12.45
N GLY A 153 -4.15 7.43 12.44
CA GLY A 153 -4.90 7.71 13.66
C GLY A 153 -4.98 6.52 14.61
N ILE A 154 -5.17 5.31 14.08
CA ILE A 154 -5.20 4.07 14.90
C ILE A 154 -3.85 3.81 15.55
N ILE A 155 -2.75 4.00 14.81
CA ILE A 155 -1.39 3.84 15.34
C ILE A 155 -1.14 4.83 16.47
N PHE A 156 -1.52 6.10 16.28
CA PHE A 156 -1.33 7.13 17.31
C PHE A 156 -2.17 6.86 18.57
N PHE A 157 -3.42 6.42 18.41
CA PHE A 157 -4.27 6.05 19.54
C PHE A 157 -3.78 4.81 20.30
N ALA A 158 -3.08 3.89 19.61
CA ALA A 158 -2.58 2.64 20.19
C ALA A 158 -1.28 2.80 21.02
N ILE A 159 -0.56 3.91 20.85
CA ILE A 159 0.69 4.25 21.56
C ILE A 159 0.36 5.01 22.85
#